data_AF-A0A0G4H5B5-F1
#
_entry.id   AF-A0A0G4H5B5-F1
#
_cell.length_a   1.000
_cell.length_b   1.000
_cell.length_c   1.000
_cell.angle_alpha   90.00
_cell.angle_beta   90.00
_cell.angle_gamma   90.00
#
_symmetry.space_group_name_H-M   'P 1'
#
loop_
_entity.id
_entity.type
_entity.pdbx_description
1 polymer ?
#
loop_
_entity_poly.entity_id
_entity_poly.type
_entity_poly.pdbx_seq_one_letter_code
_entity_poly.pdbx_strand_id
1 'polypeptide(L)'
;MGIPLPELIPEHGNRTKRVPPRLPETPQGIKNPHHSQKNPVVKDEAREPHVRGGDVEVVRAMISEREWLEGLGLPKPIPAHPLEKKRNVGIQKEWCMSRFTRSVGADVTGMREDQEPDTQRPVRSLNWCRITIDWMLRHVLDYDQYKEPEFTFERDQTFEDIYGYLRDRMRACLQDMKRQSGSFTSRAAQECREIALRFAILSDEFLCFTNSEAKNRKQTIDRIFEAVSALKDMYSKTERHFEANPTDDRTNPLMWMSPFQAEMFSYFLILSCSSLVSSMDNYQRVPERLRNHPRIIFANLACRAVLTQNFALFMRLLKAADVLTACCIGVVAATVRQGLCRIRQKIKMLCEVGLGAKEDRKRRHYIDGGGDVSN
;
A
#
# COMPACT_ATOMS: atom_id res chain seq x y z
N MET A 1 -32.80 -11.86 -3.33
CA MET A 1 -31.95 -12.92 -2.78
C MET A 1 -30.96 -12.31 -1.81
N GLY A 2 -31.20 -12.45 -0.51
CA GLY A 2 -30.35 -11.86 0.54
C GLY A 2 -29.08 -12.68 0.69
N ILE A 3 -27.93 -12.03 0.53
CA ILE A 3 -26.63 -12.62 0.89
C ILE A 3 -26.58 -12.62 2.42
N PRO A 4 -26.39 -13.78 3.09
CA PRO A 4 -26.26 -13.80 4.54
C PRO A 4 -25.00 -13.04 4.92
N LEU A 5 -25.16 -12.01 5.77
CA LEU A 5 -24.03 -11.35 6.42
C LEU A 5 -23.35 -12.37 7.35
N PRO A 6 -22.01 -12.33 7.50
CA PRO A 6 -21.33 -13.13 8.51
C PRO A 6 -21.93 -12.83 9.89
N GLU A 7 -22.26 -13.87 10.65
CA GLU A 7 -22.78 -13.72 12.01
C GLU A 7 -21.78 -12.93 12.86
N LEU A 8 -22.19 -11.73 13.26
CA LEU A 8 -21.48 -10.93 14.23
C LEU A 8 -21.65 -11.62 15.59
N ILE A 9 -20.53 -11.97 16.22
CA ILE A 9 -20.47 -12.51 17.58
C ILE A 9 -21.25 -11.56 18.50
N PRO A 10 -22.25 -12.06 19.26
CA PRO A 10 -23.04 -11.20 20.13
C PRO A 10 -22.19 -10.68 21.29
N GLU A 11 -22.05 -9.35 21.39
CA GLU A 11 -21.49 -8.70 22.58
C GLU A 11 -22.43 -8.93 23.77
N HIS A 12 -22.09 -9.90 24.62
CA HIS A 12 -22.68 -10.01 25.95
C HIS A 12 -22.09 -8.91 26.84
N GLY A 13 -22.95 -7.93 27.13
CA GLY A 13 -22.68 -6.89 28.12
C GLY A 13 -22.58 -7.49 29.51
N ASN A 14 -21.39 -7.42 30.10
CA ASN A 14 -21.21 -7.37 31.54
C ASN A 14 -20.11 -6.36 31.86
N ARG A 15 -20.55 -5.19 32.36
CA ARG A 15 -19.69 -4.17 32.95
C ARG A 15 -19.24 -4.66 34.33
N THR A 16 -18.12 -5.38 34.37
CA THR A 16 -17.30 -5.52 35.57
C THR A 16 -15.96 -4.84 35.33
N LYS A 17 -15.54 -4.01 36.27
CA LYS A 17 -14.29 -3.23 36.27
C LYS A 17 -13.11 -4.13 35.85
N ARG A 18 -12.57 -3.94 34.64
CA ARG A 18 -11.38 -4.66 34.17
C ARG A 18 -10.16 -4.06 34.83
N VAL A 19 -9.61 -4.78 35.80
CA VAL A 19 -8.19 -4.72 36.13
C VAL A 19 -7.43 -5.20 34.89
N PRO A 20 -6.39 -4.48 34.40
CA PRO A 20 -5.62 -4.95 33.26
C PRO A 20 -4.98 -6.31 33.59
N PRO A 21 -5.03 -7.29 32.66
CA PRO A 21 -4.37 -8.57 32.89
C PRO A 21 -2.86 -8.33 33.05
N ARG A 22 -2.30 -8.83 34.16
CA ARG A 22 -0.84 -8.96 34.29
C ARG A 22 -0.36 -9.88 33.18
N LEU A 23 0.57 -9.38 32.37
CA LEU A 23 1.31 -10.21 31.41
C LEU A 23 2.01 -11.33 32.20
N PRO A 24 2.01 -12.58 31.71
CA PRO A 24 2.78 -13.64 32.33
C PRO A 24 4.25 -13.24 32.32
N GLU A 25 4.90 -13.37 33.48
CA GLU A 25 6.33 -13.18 33.62
C GLU A 25 7.05 -14.08 32.61
N THR A 26 7.87 -13.46 31.76
CA THR A 26 8.73 -14.18 30.83
C THR A 26 9.69 -15.06 31.62
N PRO A 27 9.81 -16.36 31.31
CA PRO A 27 10.84 -17.19 31.91
C PRO A 27 12.21 -16.56 31.62
N GLN A 28 12.94 -16.22 32.67
CA GLN A 28 14.34 -15.83 32.58
C GLN A 28 15.12 -16.97 31.91
N GLY A 29 15.58 -16.73 30.68
CA GLY A 29 16.31 -17.76 29.94
C GLY A 29 16.47 -17.51 28.44
N ILE A 30 16.65 -16.27 27.98
CA ILE A 30 17.13 -16.05 26.61
C ILE A 30 18.65 -16.11 26.65
N LYS A 31 19.19 -17.29 26.34
CA LYS A 31 20.58 -17.42 25.91
C LYS A 31 20.71 -16.67 24.58
N ASN A 32 21.65 -15.73 24.52
CA ASN A 32 22.04 -15.03 23.29
C ASN A 32 22.27 -16.03 22.14
N PRO A 33 21.60 -15.90 20.99
CA PRO A 33 22.01 -16.64 19.81
C PRO A 33 23.14 -15.87 19.13
N HIS A 34 24.37 -16.09 19.61
CA HIS A 34 25.51 -16.06 18.70
C HIS A 34 25.35 -17.25 17.75
N HIS A 35 24.88 -17.02 16.52
CA HIS A 35 25.43 -17.67 15.33
C HIS A 35 24.71 -17.21 14.05
N SER A 36 25.52 -16.68 13.15
CA SER A 36 25.44 -16.85 11.69
C SER A 36 24.51 -17.98 11.26
N GLN A 37 23.22 -17.67 11.08
CA GLN A 37 22.38 -18.48 10.22
C GLN A 37 22.79 -18.14 8.80
N LYS A 38 23.62 -19.00 8.21
CA LYS A 38 23.71 -19.09 6.76
C LYS A 38 22.29 -19.34 6.26
N ASN A 39 21.66 -18.32 5.69
CA ASN A 39 20.39 -18.49 4.97
C ASN A 39 20.59 -19.67 4.01
N PRO A 40 19.72 -20.69 4.03
CA PRO A 40 19.79 -21.76 3.06
C PRO A 40 19.66 -21.11 1.69
N VAL A 41 20.75 -21.13 0.92
CA VAL A 41 20.72 -20.78 -0.50
C VAL A 41 19.79 -21.79 -1.14
N VAL A 42 18.54 -21.38 -1.36
CA VAL A 42 17.53 -22.16 -2.07
C VAL A 42 18.15 -22.54 -3.41
N LYS A 43 18.37 -23.83 -3.63
CA LYS A 43 19.04 -24.38 -4.84
C LYS A 43 18.18 -24.27 -6.11
N ASP A 44 16.97 -23.71 -6.03
CA ASP A 44 15.96 -23.83 -7.09
C ASP A 44 16.04 -22.78 -8.22
N GLU A 45 17.02 -21.86 -8.22
CA GLU A 45 17.07 -20.76 -9.20
C GLU A 45 18.26 -20.84 -10.17
N ALA A 46 18.56 -22.03 -10.71
CA ALA A 46 19.71 -22.25 -11.59
C ALA A 46 19.65 -21.53 -12.97
N ARG A 47 18.56 -20.83 -13.30
CA ARG A 47 18.48 -19.96 -14.49
C ARG A 47 18.00 -18.58 -14.09
N GLU A 48 18.96 -17.70 -13.78
CA GLU A 48 18.67 -16.28 -13.66
C GLU A 48 18.15 -15.76 -15.02
N PRO A 49 17.07 -14.98 -15.02
CA PRO A 49 16.50 -14.46 -16.25
C PRO A 49 17.48 -13.53 -16.97
N HIS A 50 17.49 -13.61 -18.30
CA HIS A 50 18.29 -12.73 -19.14
C HIS A 50 17.88 -11.26 -18.91
N VAL A 51 18.84 -10.34 -18.78
CA VAL A 51 18.54 -8.91 -18.65
C VAL A 51 18.21 -8.34 -20.04
N ARG A 52 17.14 -7.55 -20.16
CA ARG A 52 16.82 -6.84 -21.41
C ARG A 52 17.84 -5.72 -21.61
N GLY A 53 18.54 -5.72 -22.75
CA GLY A 53 19.42 -4.61 -23.15
C GLY A 53 20.92 -4.92 -23.25
N GLY A 54 21.35 -6.19 -23.23
CA GLY A 54 22.75 -6.59 -23.46
C GLY A 54 23.43 -7.20 -22.24
N ASP A 55 24.77 -7.21 -22.24
CA ASP A 55 25.66 -7.71 -21.17
C ASP A 55 25.61 -6.83 -19.91
N VAL A 56 24.45 -6.74 -19.29
CA VAL A 56 24.27 -6.04 -18.02
C VAL A 56 24.66 -6.98 -16.89
N GLU A 57 25.61 -6.55 -16.06
CA GLU A 57 26.05 -7.29 -14.88
C GLU A 57 24.87 -7.57 -13.93
N VAL A 58 24.69 -8.84 -13.55
CA VAL A 58 23.73 -9.24 -12.51
C VAL A 58 24.42 -9.33 -11.17
N VAL A 59 23.99 -8.50 -10.23
CA VAL A 59 24.59 -8.36 -8.90
C VAL A 59 23.90 -9.27 -7.90
N ARG A 60 24.71 -9.95 -7.08
CA ARG A 60 24.29 -10.80 -5.97
C ARG A 60 24.59 -10.16 -4.62
N ALA A 61 24.13 -8.93 -4.45
CA ALA A 61 24.27 -8.11 -3.25
C ALA A 61 23.18 -7.03 -3.23
N MET A 62 23.00 -6.34 -2.10
CA MET A 62 22.03 -5.23 -2.00
C MET A 62 22.47 -3.97 -2.77
N ILE A 63 23.77 -3.85 -3.06
CA ILE A 63 24.40 -2.78 -3.83
C ILE A 63 25.53 -3.35 -4.70
N SER A 64 25.78 -2.76 -5.88
CA SER A 64 26.94 -3.11 -6.69
C SER A 64 28.23 -2.56 -6.07
N GLU A 65 29.37 -3.19 -6.37
CA GLU A 65 30.66 -2.70 -5.89
C GLU A 65 30.96 -1.29 -6.40
N ARG A 66 30.68 -1.04 -7.68
CA ARG A 66 30.80 0.27 -8.29
C ARG A 66 29.98 1.34 -7.54
N GLU A 67 28.70 1.07 -7.28
CA GLU A 67 27.83 2.04 -6.62
C GLU A 67 28.20 2.25 -5.15
N TRP A 68 28.70 1.21 -4.49
CA TRP A 68 29.23 1.32 -3.14
C TRP A 68 30.47 2.22 -3.08
N LEU A 69 31.42 2.04 -4.01
CA LEU A 69 32.61 2.91 -4.12
C LEU A 69 32.25 4.35 -4.45
N GLU A 70 31.27 4.57 -5.35
CA GLU A 70 30.71 5.90 -5.63
C GLU A 70 30.08 6.52 -4.36
N GLY A 71 29.39 5.73 -3.55
CA GLY A 71 28.82 6.14 -2.26
C GLY A 71 29.85 6.53 -1.19
N LEU A 72 31.08 6.00 -1.29
CA LEU A 72 32.22 6.39 -0.46
C LEU A 72 32.90 7.68 -0.94
N GLY A 73 32.45 8.26 -2.07
CA GLY A 73 32.98 9.50 -2.62
C GLY A 73 34.02 9.32 -3.73
N LEU A 74 34.13 8.13 -4.33
CA LEU A 74 35.08 7.83 -5.40
C LEU A 74 34.31 7.43 -6.67
N PRO A 75 34.28 8.21 -7.78
CA PRO A 75 34.94 9.49 -8.07
C PRO A 75 34.01 10.73 -8.06
N LYS A 76 32.72 10.59 -7.70
CA LYS A 76 31.78 11.72 -7.47
C LYS A 76 30.94 11.48 -6.22
N PRO A 77 30.81 12.46 -5.31
CA PRO A 77 30.22 12.23 -3.99
C PRO A 77 28.70 12.09 -4.07
N ILE A 78 28.20 10.87 -3.91
CA ILE A 78 26.81 10.62 -3.58
C ILE A 78 26.77 10.17 -2.11
N PRO A 79 26.50 11.07 -1.14
CA PRO A 79 26.61 10.74 0.28
C PRO A 79 25.64 9.61 0.66
N ALA A 80 26.15 8.57 1.34
CA ALA A 80 25.34 7.49 1.92
C ALA A 80 24.21 8.03 2.79
N HIS A 81 23.05 7.38 2.75
CA HIS A 81 21.92 7.79 3.58
C HIS A 81 22.28 7.61 5.07
N PRO A 82 21.78 8.45 6.00
CA PRO A 82 22.00 8.23 7.43
C PRO A 82 21.63 6.82 7.89
N LEU A 83 20.56 6.24 7.31
CA LEU A 83 20.10 4.86 7.52
C LEU A 83 21.05 3.76 6.97
N GLU A 84 22.16 4.12 6.34
CA GLU A 84 23.18 3.19 5.83
C GLU A 84 24.49 3.29 6.63
N LYS A 85 24.52 4.12 7.69
CA LYS A 85 25.71 4.38 8.52
C LYS A 85 25.54 3.74 9.89
N LYS A 86 26.45 2.84 10.25
CA LYS A 86 26.50 2.30 11.60
C LYS A 86 27.24 3.28 12.52
N ARG A 87 26.67 3.60 13.69
CA ARG A 87 27.33 4.44 14.70
C ARG A 87 28.74 3.92 14.98
N ASN A 88 29.73 4.81 14.88
CA ASN A 88 31.15 4.55 15.13
C ASN A 88 31.86 3.57 14.17
N VAL A 89 31.18 2.98 13.17
CA VAL A 89 31.80 2.06 12.19
C VAL A 89 31.73 2.59 10.76
N GLY A 90 31.03 3.71 10.53
CA GLY A 90 30.91 4.34 9.22
C GLY A 90 29.98 3.58 8.27
N ILE A 91 30.24 3.70 6.97
CA ILE A 91 29.42 3.10 5.90
C ILE A 91 29.82 1.63 5.71
N GLN A 92 28.88 0.71 5.90
CA GLN A 92 29.10 -0.73 5.71
C GLN A 92 28.49 -1.21 4.40
N LYS A 93 29.26 -1.93 3.58
CA LYS A 93 28.80 -2.44 2.26
C LYS A 93 27.53 -3.28 2.38
N GLU A 94 27.45 -4.08 3.43
CA GLU A 94 26.31 -4.96 3.70
C GLU A 94 25.03 -4.21 4.09
N TRP A 95 25.07 -2.89 4.31
CA TRP A 95 23.90 -2.06 4.68
C TRP A 95 23.55 -1.06 3.58
N CYS A 96 24.47 -0.84 2.65
CA CYS A 96 24.23 0.01 1.50
C CYS A 96 23.31 -0.70 0.50
N MET A 97 22.40 0.09 -0.07
CA MET A 97 21.47 -0.41 -1.07
C MET A 97 21.55 0.42 -2.34
N SER A 98 21.33 -0.27 -3.45
CA SER A 98 21.19 0.40 -4.73
C SER A 98 20.03 1.40 -4.73
N ARG A 99 20.32 2.63 -5.15
CA ARG A 99 19.37 3.75 -5.25
C ARG A 99 18.53 3.66 -6.50
N PHE A 100 17.37 4.31 -6.49
CA PHE A 100 16.57 4.40 -7.71
C PHE A 100 17.29 5.26 -8.76
N THR A 101 17.53 4.72 -9.97
CA THR A 101 18.12 5.52 -11.05
C THR A 101 17.05 6.45 -11.62
N ARG A 102 17.28 7.76 -11.53
CA ARG A 102 16.53 8.73 -12.31
C ARG A 102 17.16 8.82 -13.69
N SER A 103 16.34 8.99 -14.72
CA SER A 103 16.83 9.39 -16.03
C SER A 103 17.61 10.70 -15.88
N VAL A 104 18.76 10.81 -16.54
CA VAL A 104 19.63 11.99 -16.47
C VAL A 104 18.82 13.23 -16.90
N GLY A 105 18.98 14.36 -16.21
CA GLY A 105 18.21 15.59 -16.48
C GLY A 105 16.97 15.85 -15.62
N ALA A 106 16.67 14.99 -14.64
CA ALA A 106 15.58 15.23 -13.68
C ALA A 106 15.91 16.26 -12.57
N ASP A 107 17.14 16.77 -12.52
CA ASP A 107 17.55 17.77 -11.55
C ASP A 107 17.60 19.16 -12.21
N VAL A 108 16.80 20.06 -11.62
CA VAL A 108 16.82 21.54 -11.68
C VAL A 108 15.83 22.26 -12.61
N THR A 109 15.41 21.76 -13.78
CA THR A 109 14.46 22.51 -14.64
C THR A 109 13.48 21.64 -15.42
N GLY A 110 12.32 21.35 -14.83
CA GLY A 110 11.15 20.87 -15.58
C GLY A 110 11.19 19.40 -15.98
N MET A 111 10.07 18.73 -15.76
CA MET A 111 9.87 17.32 -16.07
C MET A 111 10.01 17.04 -17.57
N ARG A 112 10.97 16.19 -17.94
CA ARG A 112 10.87 15.33 -19.13
C ARG A 112 11.22 13.90 -18.74
N GLU A 113 10.21 13.04 -18.76
CA GLU A 113 10.27 11.60 -18.42
C GLU A 113 10.88 10.73 -19.53
N ASP A 114 11.39 11.33 -20.62
CA ASP A 114 11.70 10.60 -21.86
C ASP A 114 13.19 10.23 -22.06
N GLN A 115 14.06 10.42 -21.06
CA GLN A 115 15.44 9.91 -21.15
C GLN A 115 15.53 8.45 -20.72
N GLU A 116 16.08 7.59 -21.59
CA GLU A 116 16.25 6.17 -21.30
C GLU A 116 17.09 5.98 -20.02
N PRO A 117 16.65 5.11 -19.09
CA PRO A 117 17.43 4.79 -17.89
C PRO A 117 18.78 4.21 -18.30
N ASP A 118 19.85 4.54 -17.56
CA ASP A 118 21.19 3.99 -17.79
C ASP A 118 21.14 2.47 -17.94
N THR A 119 21.16 2.01 -19.19
CA THR A 119 20.95 0.62 -19.57
C THR A 119 22.16 -0.25 -19.21
N GLN A 120 23.29 0.37 -18.87
CA GLN A 120 24.54 -0.29 -18.52
C GLN A 120 24.73 -0.47 -17.01
N ARG A 121 23.88 0.15 -16.18
CA ARG A 121 23.99 -0.01 -14.71
C ARG A 121 23.73 -1.48 -14.30
N PRO A 122 24.56 -2.06 -13.41
CA PRO A 122 24.34 -3.40 -12.87
C PRO A 122 22.95 -3.54 -12.23
N VAL A 123 22.36 -4.73 -12.33
CA VAL A 123 21.00 -5.05 -11.88
C VAL A 123 21.05 -6.13 -10.82
N ARG A 124 20.35 -5.97 -9.69
CA ARG A 124 20.23 -7.06 -8.72
C ARG A 124 19.40 -8.21 -9.30
N SER A 125 19.85 -9.46 -9.10
CA SER A 125 19.01 -10.62 -9.41
C SER A 125 17.66 -10.56 -8.68
N LEU A 126 16.65 -11.25 -9.20
CA LEU A 126 15.30 -11.27 -8.62
C LEU A 126 15.31 -11.63 -7.12
N ASN A 127 16.06 -12.67 -6.74
CA ASN A 127 16.17 -13.10 -5.35
C ASN A 127 16.87 -12.06 -4.47
N TRP A 128 17.91 -11.40 -4.97
CA TRP A 128 18.58 -10.34 -4.22
C TRP A 128 17.70 -9.10 -4.05
N CYS A 129 16.82 -8.80 -5.01
CA CYS A 129 15.81 -7.77 -4.81
C CYS A 129 14.85 -8.13 -3.67
N ARG A 130 14.40 -9.39 -3.61
CA ARG A 130 13.54 -9.91 -2.55
C ARG A 130 14.22 -9.89 -1.18
N ILE A 131 15.47 -10.33 -1.10
CA ILE A 131 16.31 -10.26 0.11
C ILE A 131 16.47 -8.81 0.57
N THR A 132 16.72 -7.88 -0.36
CA THR A 132 16.86 -6.45 -0.03
C THR A 132 15.58 -5.89 0.58
N ILE A 133 14.41 -6.23 0.01
CA ILE A 133 13.12 -5.80 0.53
C ILE A 133 12.84 -6.41 1.90
N ASP A 134 13.07 -7.71 2.09
CA ASP A 134 12.92 -8.38 3.39
C ASP A 134 13.83 -7.75 4.46
N TRP A 135 15.09 -7.46 4.12
CA TRP A 135 16.00 -6.76 5.03
C TRP A 135 15.48 -5.38 5.43
N MET A 136 15.00 -4.58 4.45
CA MET A 136 14.41 -3.26 4.72
C MET A 136 13.24 -3.33 5.68
N LEU A 137 12.35 -4.31 5.51
CA LEU A 137 11.19 -4.48 6.38
C LEU A 137 11.58 -4.88 7.80
N ARG A 138 12.62 -5.70 7.97
CA ARG A 138 13.05 -6.21 9.28
C ARG A 138 13.88 -5.23 10.09
N HIS A 139 14.67 -4.38 9.42
CA HIS A 139 15.69 -3.57 10.10
C HIS A 139 15.45 -2.07 10.02
N VAL A 140 14.55 -1.59 9.15
CA VAL A 140 14.38 -0.15 8.89
C VAL A 140 12.96 0.35 9.12
N LEU A 141 11.93 -0.47 8.86
CA LEU A 141 10.52 -0.04 8.83
C LEU A 141 10.04 0.63 10.13
N ASP A 142 10.42 0.09 11.27
CA ASP A 142 10.00 0.49 12.60
C ASP A 142 11.14 1.13 13.41
N TYR A 143 12.18 1.61 12.73
CA TYR A 143 13.36 2.21 13.36
C TYR A 143 13.03 3.42 14.26
N ASP A 144 11.97 4.16 13.95
CA ASP A 144 11.49 5.28 14.77
C ASP A 144 10.95 4.83 16.14
N GLN A 145 10.45 3.59 16.23
CA GLN A 145 9.90 2.99 17.45
C GLN A 145 10.91 2.10 18.18
N TYR A 146 11.68 1.30 17.43
CA TYR A 146 12.61 0.32 17.95
C TYR A 146 14.01 0.56 17.40
N LYS A 147 14.79 1.33 18.16
CA LYS A 147 16.21 1.54 17.85
C LYS A 147 16.99 0.32 18.30
N GLU A 148 17.24 -0.61 17.39
CA GLU A 148 18.13 -1.71 17.70
C GLU A 148 19.54 -1.19 18.07
N PRO A 149 20.17 -1.70 19.15
CA PRO A 149 21.47 -1.20 19.63
C PRO A 149 22.56 -1.28 18.56
N GLU A 150 22.50 -2.30 17.71
CA GLU A 150 23.46 -2.50 16.61
C GLU A 150 23.24 -1.51 15.46
N PHE A 151 22.03 -0.94 15.33
CA PHE A 151 21.57 -0.14 14.20
C PHE A 151 21.38 1.34 14.54
N THR A 152 21.95 1.82 15.66
CA THR A 152 21.82 3.24 16.01
C THR A 152 22.39 4.11 14.88
N PHE A 153 21.50 4.81 14.16
CA PHE A 153 21.86 5.84 13.21
C PHE A 153 22.21 7.12 13.97
N GLU A 154 23.01 8.00 13.37
CA GLU A 154 23.52 9.21 14.04
C GLU A 154 22.43 10.21 14.46
N ARG A 155 21.21 10.09 13.91
CA ARG A 155 20.10 11.01 14.16
C ARG A 155 18.80 10.26 14.40
N ASP A 156 17.95 10.85 15.23
CA ASP A 156 16.54 10.48 15.32
C ASP A 156 15.90 10.70 13.94
N GLN A 157 15.38 9.61 13.37
CA GLN A 157 14.71 9.62 12.07
C GLN A 157 13.21 9.65 12.32
N THR A 158 12.49 10.49 11.58
CA THR A 158 11.03 10.45 11.58
C THR A 158 10.54 9.35 10.64
N PHE A 159 9.28 8.94 10.78
CA PHE A 159 8.66 8.04 9.79
C PHE A 159 8.70 8.61 8.37
N GLU A 160 8.67 9.94 8.20
CA GLU A 160 8.79 10.57 6.88
C GLU A 160 10.17 10.33 6.25
N ASP A 161 11.25 10.37 7.03
CA ASP A 161 12.60 10.07 6.58
C ASP A 161 12.74 8.58 6.23
N ILE A 162 12.24 7.70 7.09
CA ILE A 162 12.20 6.24 6.90
C ILE A 162 11.43 5.91 5.63
N TYR A 163 10.23 6.47 5.46
CA TYR A 163 9.41 6.32 4.26
C TYR A 163 10.15 6.78 3.00
N GLY A 164 10.78 7.97 3.04
CA GLY A 164 11.53 8.52 1.92
C GLY A 164 12.62 7.57 1.45
N TYR A 165 13.36 7.00 2.39
CA TYR A 165 14.40 6.00 2.15
C TYR A 165 13.83 4.69 1.60
N LEU A 166 12.90 4.06 2.31
CA LEU A 166 12.30 2.78 1.95
C LEU A 166 11.65 2.84 0.57
N ARG A 167 10.89 3.91 0.30
CA ARG A 167 10.27 4.14 -1.00
C ARG A 167 11.31 4.18 -2.12
N ASP A 168 12.41 4.91 -1.94
CA ASP A 168 13.45 5.02 -2.96
C ASP A 168 14.12 3.66 -3.23
N ARG A 169 14.51 2.94 -2.17
CA ARG A 169 15.18 1.64 -2.27
C ARG A 169 14.27 0.53 -2.79
N MET A 170 12.99 0.51 -2.39
CA MET A 170 11.99 -0.41 -2.97
C MET A 170 11.80 -0.14 -4.46
N ARG A 171 11.71 1.13 -4.88
CA ARG A 171 11.61 1.48 -6.31
C ARG A 171 12.81 1.01 -7.11
N ALA A 172 14.02 1.12 -6.54
CA ALA A 172 15.22 0.59 -7.17
C ALA A 172 15.11 -0.93 -7.40
N CYS A 173 14.65 -1.69 -6.40
CA CYS A 173 14.43 -3.14 -6.53
C CYS A 173 13.40 -3.45 -7.62
N LEU A 174 12.29 -2.72 -7.67
CA LEU A 174 11.25 -2.91 -8.69
C LEU A 174 11.72 -2.52 -10.10
N GLN A 175 12.60 -1.53 -10.22
CA GLN A 175 13.25 -1.13 -11.47
C GLN A 175 14.18 -2.23 -11.98
N ASP A 176 15.00 -2.81 -11.09
CA ASP A 176 15.89 -3.92 -11.39
C ASP A 176 15.12 -5.15 -11.90
N MET A 177 14.00 -5.50 -11.25
CA MET A 177 13.13 -6.58 -11.72
C MET A 177 12.53 -6.28 -13.10
N LYS A 178 12.10 -5.04 -13.35
CA LYS A 178 11.49 -4.66 -14.65
C LYS A 178 12.47 -4.86 -15.81
N ARG A 179 13.77 -4.65 -15.58
CA ARG A 179 14.84 -4.85 -16.57
C ARG A 179 15.11 -6.33 -16.88
N GLN A 180 14.84 -7.24 -15.95
CA GLN A 180 14.99 -8.67 -16.15
C GLN A 180 13.82 -9.26 -16.98
N SER A 181 14.13 -10.12 -17.96
CA SER A 181 13.12 -10.87 -18.73
C SER A 181 12.40 -11.89 -17.85
N GLY A 182 11.16 -12.27 -18.17
CA GLY A 182 10.41 -13.25 -17.35
C GLY A 182 10.11 -12.84 -15.90
N SER A 183 10.60 -11.68 -15.43
CA SER A 183 10.46 -11.25 -14.04
C SER A 183 9.01 -11.13 -13.62
N PHE A 184 8.14 -10.71 -14.54
CA PHE A 184 6.73 -10.46 -14.23
C PHE A 184 5.98 -11.70 -13.71
N THR A 185 6.38 -12.93 -14.05
CA THR A 185 5.68 -14.13 -13.56
C THR A 185 6.38 -14.79 -12.38
N SER A 186 7.58 -14.33 -12.03
CA SER A 186 8.36 -14.90 -10.93
C SER A 186 7.73 -14.62 -9.57
N ARG A 187 7.95 -15.55 -8.63
CA ARG A 187 7.57 -15.41 -7.23
C ARG A 187 8.18 -14.16 -6.60
N ALA A 188 9.47 -13.95 -6.79
CA ALA A 188 10.19 -12.81 -6.22
C ALA A 188 9.56 -11.48 -6.67
N ALA A 189 9.22 -11.32 -7.96
CA ALA A 189 8.62 -10.08 -8.43
C ALA A 189 7.19 -9.87 -7.94
N GLN A 190 6.38 -10.93 -7.88
CA GLN A 190 5.03 -10.85 -7.33
C GLN A 190 5.07 -10.45 -5.86
N GLU A 191 5.81 -11.20 -5.02
CA GLU A 191 5.91 -10.91 -3.58
C GLU A 191 6.43 -9.48 -3.33
N CYS A 192 7.47 -9.03 -4.05
CA CYS A 192 8.02 -7.70 -3.87
C CYS A 192 7.04 -6.58 -4.25
N ARG A 193 6.25 -6.78 -5.30
CA ARG A 193 5.23 -5.79 -5.71
C ARG A 193 4.04 -5.76 -4.76
N GLU A 194 3.62 -6.92 -4.26
CA GLU A 194 2.60 -6.99 -3.22
C GLU A 194 3.05 -6.28 -1.95
N ILE A 195 4.29 -6.52 -1.50
CA ILE A 195 4.90 -5.84 -0.35
C ILE A 195 4.94 -4.33 -0.60
N ALA A 196 5.41 -3.90 -1.78
CA ALA A 196 5.47 -2.47 -2.12
C ALA A 196 4.08 -1.82 -2.10
N LEU A 197 3.04 -2.53 -2.56
CA LEU A 197 1.67 -2.04 -2.47
C LEU A 197 1.18 -1.94 -1.02
N ARG A 198 1.37 -2.98 -0.20
CA ARG A 198 1.00 -2.96 1.23
C ARG A 198 1.72 -1.83 1.96
N PHE A 199 3.01 -1.65 1.70
CA PHE A 199 3.81 -0.56 2.24
C PHE A 199 3.28 0.81 1.81
N ALA A 200 2.93 0.99 0.53
CA ALA A 200 2.37 2.25 0.04
C ALA A 200 1.01 2.58 0.67
N ILE A 201 0.12 1.59 0.81
CA ILE A 201 -1.19 1.73 1.48
C ILE A 201 -0.99 2.15 2.94
N LEU A 202 -0.10 1.45 3.65
CA LEU A 202 0.19 1.73 5.06
C LEU A 202 0.82 3.11 5.24
N SER A 203 1.75 3.48 4.35
CA SER A 203 2.43 4.77 4.39
C SER A 203 1.50 5.94 4.13
N ASP A 204 0.47 5.77 3.29
CA ASP A 204 -0.55 6.82 3.11
C ASP A 204 -1.20 7.19 4.44
N GLU A 205 -1.59 6.20 5.24
CA GLU A 205 -2.21 6.41 6.56
C GLU A 205 -1.27 7.12 7.54
N PHE A 206 -0.02 6.67 7.66
CA PHE A 206 0.94 7.29 8.59
C PHE A 206 1.35 8.71 8.16
N LEU A 207 1.41 8.99 6.86
CA LEU A 207 1.78 10.30 6.34
C LEU A 207 0.59 11.28 6.29
N CYS A 208 -0.65 10.81 6.46
CA CYS A 208 -1.83 11.69 6.50
C CYS A 208 -1.79 12.70 7.67
N PHE A 209 -0.98 12.46 8.70
CA PHE A 209 -0.90 13.31 9.89
C PHE A 209 0.38 14.16 9.95
N THR A 210 1.21 14.19 8.89
CA THR A 210 2.46 14.97 8.89
C THR A 210 2.31 16.31 8.16
N ASN A 211 3.18 17.28 8.50
CA ASN A 211 3.15 18.64 7.92
C ASN A 211 3.39 18.67 6.39
N SER A 212 3.85 17.57 5.79
CA SER A 212 4.07 17.40 4.35
C SER A 212 2.87 16.77 3.61
N GLU A 213 1.70 16.69 4.25
CA GLU A 213 0.49 15.98 3.82
C GLU A 213 0.20 16.12 2.31
N ALA A 214 0.09 17.34 1.79
CA ALA A 214 -0.42 17.55 0.43
C ALA A 214 0.52 17.05 -0.69
N LYS A 215 1.84 17.21 -0.53
CA LYS A 215 2.82 16.82 -1.58
C LYS A 215 3.08 15.32 -1.57
N ASN A 216 3.22 14.73 -0.38
CA ASN A 216 3.55 13.31 -0.24
C ASN A 216 2.34 12.41 -0.49
N ARG A 217 1.13 12.87 -0.15
CA ARG A 217 -0.10 12.07 -0.31
C ARG A 217 -0.46 11.83 -1.77
N LYS A 218 -0.45 12.87 -2.61
CA LYS A 218 -0.73 12.70 -4.05
C LYS A 218 0.25 11.70 -4.67
N GLN A 219 1.55 11.85 -4.40
CA GLN A 219 2.57 10.92 -4.90
C GLN A 219 2.35 9.50 -4.39
N THR A 220 1.97 9.32 -3.12
CA THR A 220 1.71 8.01 -2.54
C THR A 220 0.49 7.35 -3.19
N ILE A 221 -0.59 8.09 -3.37
CA ILE A 221 -1.81 7.62 -4.06
C ILE A 221 -1.51 7.24 -5.52
N ASP A 222 -0.78 8.07 -6.27
CA ASP A 222 -0.41 7.78 -7.65
C ASP A 222 0.40 6.46 -7.73
N ARG A 223 1.28 6.22 -6.75
CA ARG A 223 2.07 4.98 -6.64
C ARG A 223 1.23 3.77 -6.27
N ILE A 224 0.23 3.93 -5.40
CA ILE A 224 -0.73 2.87 -5.09
C ILE A 224 -1.43 2.44 -6.39
N PHE A 225 -1.94 3.39 -7.19
CA PHE A 225 -2.59 3.07 -8.46
C PHE A 225 -1.65 2.43 -9.49
N GLU A 226 -0.41 2.91 -9.60
CA GLU A 226 0.62 2.30 -10.45
C GLU A 226 0.91 0.85 -10.04
N ALA A 227 1.10 0.61 -8.74
CA ALA A 227 1.39 -0.71 -8.20
C ALA A 227 0.22 -1.68 -8.40
N VAL A 228 -1.01 -1.23 -8.16
CA VAL A 228 -2.22 -2.02 -8.37
C VAL A 228 -2.39 -2.39 -9.84
N SER A 229 -2.21 -1.44 -10.76
CA SER A 229 -2.28 -1.70 -12.20
C SER A 229 -1.25 -2.74 -12.63
N ALA A 230 0.00 -2.58 -12.19
CA ALA A 230 1.09 -3.50 -12.50
C ALA A 230 0.82 -4.93 -11.97
N LEU A 231 0.29 -5.06 -10.74
CA LEU A 231 -0.08 -6.34 -10.15
C LEU A 231 -1.24 -7.01 -10.89
N LYS A 232 -2.25 -6.24 -11.31
CA LYS A 232 -3.38 -6.76 -12.07
C LYS A 232 -2.94 -7.33 -13.42
N ASP A 233 -2.08 -6.63 -14.14
CA ASP A 233 -1.52 -7.11 -15.41
C ASP A 233 -0.68 -8.37 -15.21
N MET A 234 0.10 -8.39 -14.12
CA MET A 234 0.93 -9.51 -13.72
C MET A 234 0.10 -10.77 -13.44
N TYR A 235 -0.95 -10.66 -12.62
CA TYR A 235 -1.85 -11.77 -12.35
C TYR A 235 -2.60 -12.21 -13.60
N SER A 236 -3.08 -11.27 -14.43
CA SER A 236 -3.75 -11.63 -15.68
C SER A 236 -2.87 -12.44 -16.62
N LYS A 237 -1.56 -12.12 -16.71
CA LYS A 237 -0.59 -12.90 -17.49
C LYS A 237 -0.35 -14.28 -16.89
N THR A 238 -0.25 -14.34 -15.56
CA THR A 238 -0.04 -15.57 -14.81
C THR A 238 -1.24 -16.52 -14.97
N GLU A 239 -2.47 -16.03 -14.83
CA GLU A 239 -3.69 -16.83 -15.06
C GLU A 239 -3.75 -17.37 -16.48
N ARG A 240 -3.54 -16.52 -17.50
CA ARG A 240 -3.55 -16.95 -18.91
C ARG A 240 -2.53 -18.05 -19.20
N HIS A 241 -1.37 -18.00 -18.55
CA HIS A 241 -0.35 -19.03 -18.70
C HIS A 241 -0.83 -20.38 -18.14
N PHE A 242 -1.43 -20.40 -16.94
CA PHE A 242 -1.96 -21.63 -16.34
C PHE A 242 -3.25 -22.13 -17.00
N GLU A 243 -4.04 -21.25 -17.63
CA GLU A 243 -5.14 -21.65 -18.49
C GLU A 243 -4.64 -22.37 -19.75
N ALA A 244 -3.56 -21.86 -20.36
CA ALA A 244 -2.93 -22.48 -21.52
C ALA A 244 -2.13 -23.75 -21.18
N ASN A 245 -1.60 -23.86 -19.94
CA ASN A 245 -0.79 -24.99 -19.48
C ASN A 245 -1.33 -25.50 -18.12
N PRO A 246 -2.45 -26.23 -18.10
CA PRO A 246 -3.10 -26.65 -16.86
C PRO A 246 -2.28 -27.60 -15.98
N THR A 247 -1.31 -28.29 -16.57
CA THR A 247 -0.43 -29.25 -15.90
C THR A 247 0.78 -28.62 -15.23
N ASP A 248 1.04 -27.33 -15.49
CA ASP A 248 2.22 -26.66 -14.95
C ASP A 248 2.12 -26.44 -13.44
N ASP A 249 3.24 -26.64 -12.76
CA ASP A 249 3.34 -26.47 -11.32
C ASP A 249 3.16 -24.99 -10.95
N ARG A 250 2.04 -24.70 -10.28
CA ARG A 250 1.68 -23.36 -9.79
C ARG A 250 2.60 -22.82 -8.69
N THR A 251 3.46 -23.68 -8.16
CA THR A 251 4.47 -23.34 -7.13
C THR A 251 5.84 -23.04 -7.72
N ASN A 252 6.02 -23.18 -9.04
CA ASN A 252 7.27 -22.89 -9.73
C ASN A 252 7.73 -21.43 -9.47
N PRO A 253 8.95 -21.21 -8.95
CA PRO A 253 9.45 -19.86 -8.65
C PRO A 253 9.51 -18.90 -9.85
N LEU A 254 9.63 -19.40 -11.08
CA LEU A 254 9.66 -18.60 -12.32
C LEU A 254 8.27 -18.28 -12.87
N MET A 255 7.28 -19.10 -12.49
CA MET A 255 5.89 -18.98 -12.88
C MET A 255 5.03 -19.32 -11.67
N TRP A 256 4.82 -18.32 -10.82
CA TRP A 256 4.22 -18.52 -9.51
C TRP A 256 2.82 -17.95 -9.46
N MET A 257 1.88 -18.67 -8.87
CA MET A 257 0.53 -18.15 -8.62
C MET A 257 0.41 -17.67 -7.17
N SER A 258 0.38 -16.35 -6.97
CA SER A 258 0.26 -15.80 -5.63
C SER A 258 -1.00 -16.27 -4.89
N PRO A 259 -0.89 -16.69 -3.61
CA PRO A 259 -2.05 -16.94 -2.75
C PRO A 259 -2.73 -15.63 -2.31
N PHE A 260 -2.06 -14.48 -2.46
CA PHE A 260 -2.54 -13.17 -2.01
C PHE A 260 -3.31 -12.40 -3.09
N GLN A 261 -3.58 -13.00 -4.25
CA GLN A 261 -4.32 -12.32 -5.33
C GLN A 261 -5.66 -11.75 -4.85
N ALA A 262 -6.43 -12.50 -4.05
CA ALA A 262 -7.73 -12.03 -3.56
C ALA A 262 -7.60 -10.78 -2.68
N GLU A 263 -6.53 -10.68 -1.89
CA GLU A 263 -6.21 -9.50 -1.10
C GLU A 263 -5.93 -8.30 -2.02
N MET A 264 -5.04 -8.47 -3.00
CA MET A 264 -4.66 -7.40 -3.93
C MET A 264 -5.84 -6.91 -4.79
N PHE A 265 -6.65 -7.83 -5.31
CA PHE A 265 -7.87 -7.49 -6.04
C PHE A 265 -8.90 -6.78 -5.14
N SER A 266 -8.96 -7.11 -3.85
CA SER A 266 -9.84 -6.41 -2.91
C SER A 266 -9.44 -4.94 -2.73
N TYR A 267 -8.13 -4.66 -2.63
CA TYR A 267 -7.61 -3.28 -2.61
C TYR A 267 -7.93 -2.54 -3.91
N PHE A 268 -7.73 -3.19 -5.07
CA PHE A 268 -8.08 -2.61 -6.37
C PHE A 268 -9.55 -2.18 -6.45
N LEU A 269 -10.47 -3.04 -6.01
CA LEU A 269 -11.90 -2.76 -6.05
C LEU A 269 -12.24 -1.53 -5.18
N ILE A 270 -11.71 -1.48 -3.96
CA ILE A 270 -11.97 -0.37 -3.02
C ILE A 270 -11.40 0.93 -3.58
N LEU A 271 -10.13 0.93 -4.00
CA LEU A 271 -9.43 2.12 -4.49
C LEU A 271 -9.98 2.64 -5.81
N SER A 272 -10.59 1.78 -6.62
CA SER A 272 -11.23 2.15 -7.90
C SER A 272 -12.72 2.50 -7.77
N CYS A 273 -13.23 2.65 -6.55
CA CYS A 273 -14.63 2.94 -6.27
C CYS A 273 -14.96 4.41 -6.59
N SER A 274 -15.10 4.74 -7.88
CA SER A 274 -15.44 6.07 -8.39
C SER A 274 -16.92 6.21 -8.79
N SER A 275 -17.49 5.17 -9.40
CA SER A 275 -18.88 5.12 -9.85
C SER A 275 -19.44 3.70 -9.84
N LEU A 276 -20.77 3.56 -9.91
CA LEU A 276 -21.44 2.25 -9.90
C LEU A 276 -21.08 1.42 -11.14
N VAL A 277 -21.06 2.04 -12.32
CA VAL A 277 -20.69 1.38 -13.57
C VAL A 277 -19.24 0.91 -13.50
N SER A 278 -18.31 1.80 -13.12
CA SER A 278 -16.90 1.45 -13.00
C SER A 278 -16.65 0.36 -11.96
N SER A 279 -17.37 0.38 -10.84
CA SER A 279 -17.28 -0.66 -9.81
C SER A 279 -17.73 -2.02 -10.34
N MET A 280 -18.80 -2.08 -11.14
CA MET A 280 -19.28 -3.32 -11.74
C MET A 280 -18.30 -3.85 -12.78
N ASP A 281 -17.77 -2.98 -13.65
CA ASP A 281 -16.76 -3.35 -14.65
C ASP A 281 -15.49 -3.88 -13.99
N ASN A 282 -15.06 -3.24 -12.90
CA ASN A 282 -13.89 -3.68 -12.14
C ASN A 282 -14.13 -5.02 -11.44
N TYR A 283 -15.34 -5.26 -10.93
CA TYR A 283 -15.71 -6.55 -10.34
C TYR A 283 -15.74 -7.68 -11.38
N GLN A 284 -16.25 -7.42 -12.59
CA GLN A 284 -16.27 -8.42 -13.67
C GLN A 284 -14.86 -8.86 -14.09
N ARG A 285 -13.88 -7.96 -13.98
CA ARG A 285 -12.46 -8.21 -14.28
C ARG A 285 -11.75 -9.03 -13.19
N VAL A 286 -12.38 -9.31 -12.05
CA VAL A 286 -11.83 -10.23 -11.05
C VAL A 286 -11.92 -11.66 -11.59
N PRO A 287 -10.84 -12.46 -11.54
CA PRO A 287 -10.85 -13.86 -11.94
C PRO A 287 -11.99 -14.62 -11.28
N GLU A 288 -12.67 -15.48 -12.03
CA GLU A 288 -13.90 -16.15 -11.58
C GLU A 288 -13.68 -16.92 -10.27
N ARG A 289 -12.55 -17.62 -10.16
CA ARG A 289 -12.14 -18.36 -8.97
C ARG A 289 -12.03 -17.51 -7.69
N LEU A 290 -11.82 -16.20 -7.83
CA LEU A 290 -11.68 -15.27 -6.70
C LEU A 290 -12.97 -14.53 -6.36
N ARG A 291 -14.00 -14.54 -7.22
CA ARG A 291 -15.22 -13.75 -7.01
C ARG A 291 -15.96 -14.09 -5.72
N ASN A 292 -15.92 -15.37 -5.34
CA ASN A 292 -16.54 -15.87 -4.10
C ASN A 292 -15.61 -15.77 -2.88
N HIS A 293 -14.40 -15.21 -3.03
CA HIS A 293 -13.47 -15.07 -1.91
C HIS A 293 -13.98 -14.00 -0.92
N PRO A 294 -13.93 -14.23 0.41
CA PRO A 294 -14.48 -13.31 1.41
C PRO A 294 -13.98 -11.87 1.28
N ARG A 295 -12.68 -11.68 0.99
CA ARG A 295 -12.07 -10.35 0.76
C ARG A 295 -12.68 -9.61 -0.44
N ILE A 296 -13.01 -10.33 -1.52
CA ILE A 296 -13.61 -9.75 -2.73
C ILE A 296 -15.07 -9.37 -2.48
N ILE A 297 -15.82 -10.24 -1.80
CA ILE A 297 -17.20 -9.96 -1.38
C ILE A 297 -17.23 -8.73 -0.48
N PHE A 298 -16.33 -8.67 0.52
CA PHE A 298 -16.20 -7.55 1.44
C PHE A 298 -15.92 -6.24 0.69
N ALA A 299 -14.94 -6.24 -0.21
CA ALA A 299 -14.61 -5.06 -1.01
C ALA A 299 -15.79 -4.60 -1.88
N ASN A 300 -16.49 -5.52 -2.54
CA ASN A 300 -17.68 -5.19 -3.33
C ASN A 300 -18.79 -4.58 -2.45
N LEU A 301 -19.04 -5.15 -1.26
CA LEU A 301 -20.00 -4.60 -0.30
C LEU A 301 -19.60 -3.19 0.15
N ALA A 302 -18.32 -2.93 0.41
CA ALA A 302 -17.82 -1.61 0.77
C ALA A 302 -18.05 -0.61 -0.37
N CYS A 303 -17.72 -0.96 -1.62
CA CYS A 303 -17.96 -0.12 -2.79
C CYS A 303 -19.45 0.19 -2.97
N ARG A 304 -20.31 -0.82 -2.88
CA ARG A 304 -21.77 -0.64 -2.98
C ARG A 304 -22.30 0.25 -1.86
N ALA A 305 -21.79 0.14 -0.63
CA ALA A 305 -22.20 1.00 0.48
C ALA A 305 -21.88 2.47 0.19
N VAL A 306 -20.70 2.78 -0.35
CA VAL A 306 -20.33 4.14 -0.76
C VAL A 306 -21.24 4.64 -1.88
N LEU A 307 -21.40 3.85 -2.95
CA LEU A 307 -22.10 4.25 -4.17
C LEU A 307 -23.61 4.41 -3.98
N THR A 308 -24.20 3.62 -3.08
CA THR A 308 -25.62 3.73 -2.70
C THR A 308 -25.86 4.69 -1.54
N GLN A 309 -24.82 5.41 -1.08
CA GLN A 309 -24.87 6.34 0.04
C GLN A 309 -25.36 5.69 1.36
N ASN A 310 -25.17 4.38 1.52
CA ASN A 310 -25.44 3.66 2.76
C ASN A 310 -24.26 3.81 3.73
N PHE A 311 -24.11 5.02 4.29
CA PHE A 311 -23.00 5.36 5.17
C PHE A 311 -22.99 4.59 6.47
N ALA A 312 -24.16 4.16 6.96
CA ALA A 312 -24.24 3.32 8.16
C ALA A 312 -23.57 1.95 7.93
N LEU A 313 -23.85 1.31 6.78
CA LEU A 313 -23.17 0.06 6.40
C LEU A 313 -21.68 0.30 6.18
N PHE A 314 -21.31 1.38 5.47
CA PHE A 314 -19.91 1.73 5.22
C PHE A 314 -19.10 1.85 6.53
N MET A 315 -19.63 2.55 7.54
CA MET A 315 -18.95 2.70 8.83
C MET A 315 -18.86 1.38 9.61
N ARG A 316 -19.84 0.48 9.48
CA ARG A 316 -19.76 -0.87 10.06
C ARG A 316 -18.68 -1.70 9.39
N LEU A 317 -18.60 -1.65 8.06
CA LEU A 317 -17.57 -2.33 7.29
C LEU A 317 -16.18 -1.79 7.64
N LEU A 318 -16.01 -0.47 7.72
CA LEU A 318 -14.73 0.13 8.14
C LEU A 318 -14.26 -0.39 9.50
N LYS A 319 -15.16 -0.55 10.48
CA LYS A 319 -14.82 -1.12 11.80
C LYS A 319 -14.49 -2.60 11.77
N ALA A 320 -15.03 -3.35 10.81
CA ALA A 320 -14.82 -4.78 10.67
C ALA A 320 -13.63 -5.14 9.75
N ALA A 321 -13.06 -4.16 9.04
CA ALA A 321 -11.95 -4.36 8.12
C ALA A 321 -10.65 -4.68 8.85
N ASP A 322 -9.78 -5.48 8.24
CA ASP A 322 -8.37 -5.53 8.65
C ASP A 322 -7.68 -4.19 8.40
N VAL A 323 -6.51 -3.99 9.01
CA VAL A 323 -5.80 -2.70 9.03
C VAL A 323 -5.59 -2.14 7.63
N LEU A 324 -5.04 -2.93 6.70
CA LEU A 324 -4.73 -2.45 5.35
C LEU A 324 -5.99 -2.19 4.53
N THR A 325 -7.01 -3.04 4.68
CA THR A 325 -8.31 -2.82 4.05
C THR A 325 -8.96 -1.53 4.58
N ALA A 326 -8.84 -1.27 5.89
CA ALA A 326 -9.32 -0.03 6.51
C ALA A 326 -8.57 1.20 5.97
N CYS A 327 -7.25 1.13 5.79
CA CYS A 327 -6.46 2.18 5.14
C CYS A 327 -6.98 2.47 3.71
N CYS A 328 -7.21 1.42 2.89
CA CYS A 328 -7.79 1.60 1.56
C CYS A 328 -9.18 2.26 1.60
N ILE A 329 -10.03 1.86 2.54
CA ILE A 329 -11.34 2.47 2.75
C ILE A 329 -11.18 3.94 3.18
N GLY A 330 -10.18 4.25 3.99
CA GLY A 330 -9.82 5.60 4.43
C GLY A 330 -9.52 6.55 3.27
N VAL A 331 -8.83 6.08 2.23
CA VAL A 331 -8.60 6.84 0.98
C VAL A 331 -9.94 7.28 0.35
N VAL A 332 -10.94 6.40 0.34
CA VAL A 332 -12.28 6.66 -0.24
C VAL A 332 -13.19 7.44 0.74
N ALA A 333 -12.88 7.41 2.04
CA ALA A 333 -13.70 8.04 3.09
C ALA A 333 -13.83 9.56 2.93
N ALA A 334 -12.87 10.22 2.27
CA ALA A 334 -12.99 11.64 1.90
C ALA A 334 -14.27 11.91 1.09
N THR A 335 -14.58 11.05 0.11
CA THR A 335 -15.79 11.12 -0.72
C THR A 335 -17.06 10.94 0.11
N VAL A 336 -17.03 10.00 1.06
CA VAL A 336 -18.14 9.75 2.00
C VAL A 336 -18.42 10.95 2.88
N ARG A 337 -17.37 11.57 3.46
CA ARG A 337 -17.50 12.78 4.29
C ARG A 337 -18.14 13.93 3.51
N GLN A 338 -17.71 14.16 2.27
CA GLN A 338 -18.33 15.16 1.39
C GLN A 338 -19.80 14.85 1.11
N GLY A 339 -20.15 13.60 0.85
CA GLY A 339 -21.54 13.16 0.66
C GLY A 339 -22.42 13.43 1.88
N LEU A 340 -21.95 13.08 3.08
CA LEU A 340 -22.64 13.35 4.34
C LEU A 340 -22.85 14.85 4.57
N CYS A 341 -21.85 15.68 4.30
CA CYS A 341 -21.99 17.14 4.40
C CYS A 341 -23.06 17.68 3.44
N ARG A 342 -23.13 17.18 2.20
CA ARG A 342 -24.16 17.57 1.22
C ARG A 342 -25.57 17.15 1.66
N ILE A 343 -25.73 15.95 2.21
CA ILE A 343 -27.03 15.50 2.73
C ILE A 343 -27.46 16.36 3.91
N ARG A 344 -26.55 16.65 4.85
CA ARG A 344 -26.83 17.54 5.97
C ARG A 344 -27.22 18.94 5.51
N GLN A 345 -26.55 19.49 4.50
CA GLN A 345 -26.92 20.77 3.89
C GLN A 345 -28.30 20.73 3.24
N LYS A 346 -28.64 19.67 2.50
CA LYS A 346 -29.98 19.49 1.91
C LYS A 346 -31.07 19.39 2.98
N ILE A 347 -30.85 18.62 4.05
CA ILE A 347 -31.79 18.51 5.17
C ILE A 347 -31.99 19.89 5.81
N LYS A 348 -30.91 20.64 6.06
CA LYS A 348 -30.99 21.99 6.61
C LYS A 348 -31.83 22.92 5.71
N MET A 349 -31.57 22.93 4.40
CA MET A 349 -32.35 23.73 3.44
C MET A 349 -33.83 23.33 3.40
N LEU A 350 -34.13 22.03 3.40
CA LEU A 350 -35.52 21.54 3.41
C LEU A 350 -36.26 21.90 4.71
N CYS A 351 -35.56 21.87 5.84
CA CYS A 351 -36.11 22.35 7.11
C CYS A 351 -36.36 23.86 7.08
N GLU A 352 -35.44 24.67 6.55
CA GLU A 352 -35.59 26.13 6.46
C GLU A 352 -36.72 26.53 5.49
N VAL A 353 -36.82 25.89 4.33
CA VAL A 353 -37.92 26.11 3.36
C VAL A 353 -39.25 25.61 3.92
N GLY A 354 -39.26 24.46 4.60
CA GLY A 354 -40.46 23.92 5.23
C GLY A 354 -40.96 24.73 6.43
N LEU A 355 -40.04 25.37 7.17
CA LEU A 355 -40.37 26.31 8.25
C LEU A 355 -40.91 27.63 7.66
N GLY A 356 -40.27 28.18 6.63
CA GLY A 356 -40.75 29.38 5.94
C GLY A 356 -42.14 29.19 5.33
N ALA A 357 -42.43 28.04 4.73
CA ALA A 357 -43.75 27.73 4.19
C ALA A 357 -44.84 27.61 5.27
N LYS A 358 -44.50 27.18 6.49
CA LYS A 358 -45.43 27.15 7.63
C LYS A 358 -45.67 28.55 8.22
N GLU A 359 -44.64 29.39 8.25
CA GLU A 359 -44.76 30.79 8.69
C GLU A 359 -45.59 31.65 7.74
N ASP A 360 -45.41 31.48 6.43
CA ASP A 360 -46.24 32.14 5.41
C ASP A 360 -47.71 31.69 5.46
N ARG A 361 -47.99 30.42 5.79
CA ARG A 361 -49.36 29.92 5.98
C ARG A 361 -50.02 30.53 7.22
N LYS A 362 -49.27 30.71 8.31
CA LYS A 362 -49.76 31.41 9.51
C LYS A 362 -50.03 32.89 9.24
N ARG A 363 -49.19 33.57 8.45
CA ARG A 363 -49.40 34.98 8.08
C ARG A 363 -50.64 35.17 7.19
N ARG A 364 -50.89 34.28 6.23
CA ARG A 364 -52.10 34.37 5.39
C ARG A 364 -53.39 34.19 6.19
N HIS A 365 -53.43 33.27 7.15
CA HIS A 365 -54.60 33.11 8.01
C HIS A 365 -54.84 34.30 8.96
N TYR A 366 -53.83 35.12 9.24
CA TYR A 366 -54.00 36.33 10.05
C TYR A 366 -54.50 37.54 9.25
N ILE A 367 -54.33 37.55 7.92
CA ILE A 367 -54.76 38.65 7.05
C ILE A 367 -56.23 38.47 6.62
N ASP A 368 -56.71 37.24 6.43
CA ASP A 368 -58.12 36.97 6.08
C ASP A 368 -59.09 36.96 7.27
N GLY A 369 -58.60 37.07 8.51
CA GLY A 369 -59.43 37.09 9.73
C GLY A 369 -59.83 38.49 10.23
N GLY A 370 -59.45 39.55 9.52
CA GLY A 370 -59.72 40.95 9.90
C GLY A 370 -60.97 41.57 9.29
N GLY A 371 -61.86 40.78 8.70
CA GLY A 371 -63.12 41.25 8.11
C GLY A 371 -64.26 41.31 9.13
N ASP A 372 -64.77 42.53 9.34
CA ASP A 372 -66.08 42.90 9.88
C ASP A 372 -66.42 42.60 11.35
N VAL A 373 -66.10 43.59 12.19
CA VAL A 373 -67.02 44.03 13.25
C VAL A 373 -67.22 45.53 13.10
N SER A 374 -68.16 45.93 12.22
CA SER A 374 -68.70 47.30 12.19
C SER A 374 -70.18 47.22 12.57
N ASN A 375 -70.53 48.02 13.58
CA ASN A 375 -71.89 48.30 14.07
C ASN A 375 -72.78 48.95 13.01
#